data_AF-A0A3D4V256-F1
#
_entry.id   AF-A0A3D4V256-F1
#
_cell.length_a   1.000
_cell.length_b   1.000
_cell.length_c   1.000
_cell.angle_alpha   90.00
_cell.angle_beta   90.00
_cell.angle_gamma   90.00
#
_symmetry.space_group_name_H-M   'P 1'
#
loop_
_entity.id
_entity.type
_entity.pdbx_description
1 polymer ?
#
loop_
_entity_poly.entity_id
_entity_poly.type
_entity_poly.pdbx_seq_one_letter_code
_entity_poly.pdbx_strand_id
1 'polypeptide(L)'
;YPLFLEADFSGGIKEVDVNSVSLNYGSSSINTSGKLYNFDKNNPFQYDLQFTDVRLDTSDVKYFFPNVNEYQLSAIANTKLSAGVLGNSEETEGFFASEGPRGKFELTGEIGFAAQKNLNVRYRTDSLNIGNLIGNFIQTTNISSEGEFQTSDYNDFTSFDRFTFSSNDLGINDSTFSKVEFVASGSNNIIYPNFLIEAQNG
;
A
#
# COMPACT_ATOMS: atom_id res chain seq x y z
N TYR A 1 14.36 -12.07 24.74
CA TYR A 1 14.41 -10.60 24.79
C TYR A 1 13.48 -10.13 25.91
N PRO A 2 13.94 -9.30 26.85
CA PRO A 2 13.08 -8.81 27.94
C PRO A 2 12.02 -7.86 27.39
N LEU A 3 10.75 -8.11 27.75
CA LEU A 3 9.65 -7.18 27.57
C LEU A 3 9.78 -6.13 28.67
N PHE A 4 10.00 -4.86 28.33
CA PHE A 4 10.01 -3.78 29.32
C PHE A 4 8.58 -3.29 29.50
N LEU A 5 8.00 -3.56 30.67
CA LEU A 5 6.69 -3.07 31.09
C LEU A 5 6.92 -1.98 32.15
N GLU A 6 6.64 -0.73 31.81
CA GLU A 6 6.53 0.34 32.80
C GLU A 6 5.09 0.36 33.33
N ALA A 7 4.87 -0.32 34.46
CA ALA A 7 3.56 -0.44 35.09
C ALA A 7 3.51 0.42 36.37
N ASP A 8 2.66 1.45 36.37
CA ASP A 8 2.28 2.17 37.59
C ASP A 8 1.17 1.36 38.27
N PHE A 9 1.44 0.82 39.47
CA PHE A 9 0.49 0.01 40.24
C PHE A 9 -0.58 0.88 40.92
N SER A 10 -1.28 1.68 40.11
CA SER A 10 -2.57 2.33 40.39
C SER A 10 -3.24 2.92 39.11
N GLY A 11 -2.53 2.98 37.99
CA GLY A 11 -2.97 3.52 36.69
C GLY A 11 -2.77 2.51 35.56
N GLY A 12 -3.42 2.69 34.42
CA GLY A 12 -3.28 1.73 33.32
C GLY A 12 -1.91 1.80 32.62
N ILE A 13 -1.70 0.94 31.61
CA ILE A 13 -0.42 0.85 30.91
C ILE A 13 -0.32 2.02 29.91
N LYS A 14 0.65 2.90 30.11
CA LYS A 14 0.86 4.09 29.26
C LYS A 14 1.49 3.76 27.92
N GLU A 15 2.48 2.87 27.91
CA GLU A 15 3.25 2.52 26.70
C GLU A 15 3.73 1.07 26.78
N VAL A 16 3.70 0.39 25.64
CA VAL A 16 4.34 -0.91 25.41
C VAL A 16 5.24 -0.77 24.19
N ASP A 17 6.55 -0.84 24.40
CA ASP A 17 7.55 -0.82 23.33
C ASP A 17 7.85 -2.25 22.85
N VAL A 18 7.65 -2.50 21.57
CA VAL A 18 7.93 -3.76 20.88
C VAL A 18 9.15 -3.55 20.00
N ASN A 19 10.33 -3.77 20.59
CA ASN A 19 11.63 -3.57 19.94
C ASN A 19 11.76 -4.30 18.58
N SER A 20 11.40 -5.58 18.53
CA SER A 20 11.33 -6.38 17.30
C SER A 20 10.65 -7.72 17.57
N VAL A 21 9.66 -8.07 16.75
CA VAL A 21 8.99 -9.37 16.70
C VAL A 21 9.17 -9.92 15.29
N SER A 22 9.65 -11.15 15.19
CA SER A 22 9.70 -11.88 13.92
C SER A 22 8.50 -12.82 13.84
N LEU A 23 7.62 -12.57 12.88
CA LEU A 23 6.49 -13.42 12.54
C LEU A 23 6.92 -14.38 11.43
N ASN A 24 6.81 -15.68 11.66
CA ASN A 24 7.22 -16.70 10.71
C ASN A 24 6.02 -17.58 10.33
N TYR A 25 5.84 -17.84 9.05
CA TYR A 25 4.89 -18.80 8.51
C TYR A 25 5.55 -19.59 7.40
N GLY A 26 5.69 -20.91 7.57
CA GLY A 26 6.46 -21.73 6.63
C GLY A 26 7.91 -21.24 6.55
N SER A 27 8.34 -20.86 5.34
CA SER A 27 9.65 -20.27 5.06
C SER A 27 9.60 -18.74 4.91
N SER A 28 8.42 -18.15 5.01
CA SER A 28 8.18 -16.72 4.97
C SER A 28 8.34 -16.09 6.35
N SER A 29 8.89 -14.87 6.39
CA SER A 29 9.12 -14.14 7.64
C SER A 29 8.85 -12.65 7.47
N ILE A 30 8.33 -12.02 8.51
CA ILE A 30 8.15 -10.56 8.59
C ILE A 30 8.75 -10.10 9.92
N ASN A 31 9.63 -9.11 9.87
CA ASN A 31 10.04 -8.43 11.09
C ASN A 31 9.12 -7.23 11.30
N THR A 32 8.65 -7.06 12.53
CA THR A 32 7.83 -5.92 12.92
C THR A 32 8.36 -5.32 14.21
N SER A 33 8.28 -4.01 14.35
CA SER A 33 8.58 -3.28 15.57
C SER A 33 7.56 -2.17 15.73
N GLY A 34 7.47 -1.60 16.92
CA GLY A 34 6.51 -0.53 17.14
C GLY A 34 6.21 -0.26 18.59
N LYS A 35 5.24 0.63 18.80
CA LYS A 35 4.80 1.08 20.11
C LYS A 35 3.28 1.06 20.16
N LEU A 36 2.76 0.58 21.28
CA LEU A 36 1.34 0.65 21.60
C LEU A 36 1.19 1.57 22.80
N TYR A 37 0.28 2.53 22.73
CA TYR A 37 0.11 3.54 23.76
C TYR A 37 -1.29 3.48 24.36
N ASN A 38 -1.43 4.01 25.58
CA ASN A 38 -2.70 4.34 26.21
C ASN A 38 -3.67 3.15 26.32
N PHE A 39 -3.27 2.10 27.04
CA PHE A 39 -4.15 0.98 27.40
C PHE A 39 -5.03 1.27 28.63
N ASP A 40 -5.12 2.54 29.03
CA ASP A 40 -5.97 2.99 30.12
C ASP A 40 -7.26 3.64 29.59
N LYS A 41 -8.32 3.61 30.39
CA LYS A 41 -9.65 4.09 29.98
C LYS A 41 -9.72 5.60 29.70
N ASN A 42 -8.68 6.36 30.03
CA ASN A 42 -8.74 7.82 30.07
C ASN A 42 -8.22 8.46 28.77
N ASN A 43 -7.46 7.72 27.96
CA ASN A 43 -6.92 8.19 26.69
C ASN A 43 -7.28 7.23 25.55
N PRO A 44 -7.47 7.71 24.32
CA PRO A 44 -7.68 6.83 23.17
C PRO A 44 -6.43 5.98 22.94
N PHE A 45 -6.67 4.69 22.69
CA PHE A 45 -5.64 3.75 22.28
C PHE A 45 -4.94 4.26 21.01
N GLN A 46 -3.61 4.17 20.98
CA GLN A 46 -2.81 4.54 19.82
C GLN A 46 -1.78 3.45 19.52
N TYR A 47 -1.36 3.38 18.26
CA TYR A 47 -0.36 2.43 17.82
C TYR A 47 0.54 3.02 16.74
N ASP A 48 1.81 2.67 16.77
CA ASP A 48 2.82 2.93 15.73
C ASP A 48 3.49 1.60 15.43
N LEU A 49 3.27 1.04 14.24
CA LEU A 49 3.81 -0.25 13.84
C LEU A 49 4.61 -0.07 12.56
N GLN A 50 5.78 -0.68 12.54
CA GLN A 50 6.68 -0.75 11.39
C GLN A 50 6.87 -2.21 11.02
N PHE A 51 6.89 -2.47 9.72
CA PHE A 51 7.13 -3.79 9.12
C PHE A 51 8.34 -3.66 8.22
N THR A 52 9.39 -4.39 8.56
CA THR A 52 10.68 -4.40 7.85
C THR A 52 11.04 -5.82 7.45
N ASP A 53 11.90 -5.94 6.43
CA ASP A 53 12.50 -7.21 6.02
C ASP A 53 11.48 -8.33 5.78
N VAL A 54 10.38 -8.01 5.10
CA VAL A 54 9.40 -9.00 4.64
C VAL A 54 10.07 -9.91 3.62
N ARG A 55 10.17 -11.19 3.97
CA ARG A 55 10.66 -12.26 3.09
C ARG A 55 9.50 -13.20 2.82
N LEU A 56 9.09 -13.28 1.56
CA LEU A 56 8.03 -14.18 1.11
C LEU A 56 8.64 -15.36 0.36
N ASP A 57 8.37 -16.57 0.84
CA ASP A 57 8.72 -17.78 0.11
C ASP A 57 7.63 -18.09 -0.93
N THR A 58 8.04 -18.30 -2.18
CA THR A 58 7.11 -18.56 -3.28
C THR A 58 6.24 -19.80 -3.08
N SER A 59 6.71 -20.79 -2.31
CA SER A 59 5.91 -21.98 -1.99
C SER A 59 4.76 -21.67 -1.04
N ASP A 60 4.99 -20.82 -0.03
CA ASP A 60 3.95 -20.33 0.88
C ASP A 60 2.95 -19.44 0.13
N VAL A 61 3.43 -18.58 -0.78
CA VAL A 61 2.57 -17.73 -1.62
C VAL A 61 1.66 -18.58 -2.51
N LYS A 62 2.22 -19.62 -3.15
CA LYS A 62 1.46 -20.53 -4.02
C LYS A 62 0.43 -21.36 -3.26
N TYR A 63 0.66 -21.64 -1.98
CA TYR A 63 -0.31 -22.30 -1.12
C TYR A 63 -1.57 -21.43 -0.91
N PHE A 64 -1.41 -20.13 -0.62
CA PHE A 64 -2.54 -19.20 -0.47
C PHE A 64 -3.16 -18.78 -1.80
N PHE A 65 -2.34 -18.66 -2.85
CA PHE A 65 -2.77 -18.20 -4.17
C PHE A 65 -2.33 -19.19 -5.26
N PRO A 66 -3.08 -20.29 -5.46
CA PRO A 66 -2.68 -21.35 -6.39
C PRO A 66 -2.58 -20.93 -7.86
N ASN A 67 -3.30 -19.86 -8.23
CA ASN A 67 -3.40 -19.38 -9.62
C ASN A 67 -2.29 -18.37 -9.99
N VAL A 68 -1.34 -18.10 -9.10
CA VAL A 68 -0.25 -17.17 -9.37
C VAL A 68 0.71 -17.77 -10.39
N ASN A 69 1.02 -17.02 -11.44
CA ASN A 69 1.94 -17.45 -12.49
C ASN A 69 3.42 -17.27 -12.09
N GLU A 70 4.34 -17.85 -12.86
CA GLU A 70 5.77 -17.81 -12.54
C GLU A 70 6.34 -16.38 -12.53
N TYR A 71 5.84 -15.48 -13.38
CA TYR A 71 6.27 -14.08 -13.40
C TYR A 71 5.84 -13.33 -12.14
N GLN A 72 4.64 -13.60 -11.64
CA GLN A 72 4.12 -13.03 -10.41
C GLN A 72 4.86 -13.60 -9.19
N LEU A 73 5.13 -14.90 -9.14
CA LEU A 73 5.95 -15.50 -8.06
C LEU A 73 7.37 -14.94 -8.05
N SER A 74 8.01 -14.81 -9.22
CA SER A 74 9.34 -14.23 -9.36
C SER A 74 9.38 -12.76 -8.95
N ALA A 75 8.34 -11.99 -9.28
CA ALA A 75 8.20 -10.62 -8.83
C ALA A 75 8.16 -10.54 -7.30
N ILE A 76 7.34 -11.38 -6.65
CA ILE A 76 7.20 -11.40 -5.19
C ILE A 76 8.52 -11.78 -4.50
N ALA A 77 9.22 -12.81 -4.99
CA ALA A 77 10.44 -13.32 -4.36
C ALA A 77 11.60 -12.31 -4.30
N ASN A 78 11.65 -11.37 -5.25
CA ASN A 78 12.76 -10.43 -5.41
C ASN A 78 12.38 -9.01 -4.99
N THR A 79 11.27 -8.84 -4.28
CA THR A 79 10.77 -7.53 -3.87
C THR A 79 11.00 -7.34 -2.39
N LYS A 80 11.62 -6.21 -2.04
CA LYS A 80 11.69 -5.70 -0.68
C LYS A 80 10.39 -4.97 -0.37
N LEU A 81 9.69 -5.39 0.68
CA LEU A 81 8.49 -4.71 1.16
C LEU A 81 8.78 -4.03 2.50
N SER A 82 8.26 -2.82 2.65
CA SER A 82 8.23 -2.08 3.91
C SER A 82 6.88 -1.42 4.08
N ALA A 83 6.35 -1.43 5.29
CA ALA A 83 5.11 -0.74 5.61
C ALA A 83 5.19 -0.17 7.01
N GLY A 84 4.40 0.87 7.26
CA GLY A 84 4.20 1.37 8.61
C GLY A 84 2.83 1.97 8.74
N VAL A 85 2.27 1.89 9.94
CA VAL A 85 0.95 2.41 10.27
C VAL A 85 1.00 3.10 11.61
N LEU A 86 0.39 4.28 11.67
CA LEU A 86 0.23 5.08 12.88
C LEU A 86 -1.25 5.42 12.99
N GLY A 87 -1.86 5.19 14.14
CA GLY A 87 -3.28 5.47 14.27
C GLY A 87 -3.83 5.40 15.67
N ASN A 88 -5.13 5.62 15.75
CA ASN A 88 -5.95 5.57 16.96
C ASN A 88 -7.32 4.92 16.63
N SER A 89 -8.31 5.08 17.51
CA SER A 89 -9.66 4.50 17.31
C SER A 89 -10.49 5.15 16.20
N GLU A 90 -10.12 6.36 15.77
CA GLU A 90 -10.84 7.18 14.81
C GLU A 90 -10.16 7.26 13.45
N GLU A 91 -8.84 7.07 13.36
CA GLU A 91 -8.12 7.19 12.09
C GLU A 91 -6.80 6.40 12.10
N THR A 92 -6.29 6.12 10.89
CA THR A 92 -4.97 5.51 10.69
C THR A 92 -4.32 6.07 9.45
N GLU A 93 -3.12 6.56 9.64
CA GLU A 93 -2.19 6.87 8.58
C GLU A 93 -1.28 5.68 8.33
N GLY A 94 -0.88 5.50 7.09
CA GLY A 94 0.03 4.43 6.74
C GLY A 94 0.86 4.73 5.50
N PHE A 95 1.96 4.01 5.39
CA PHE A 95 2.73 3.90 4.18
C PHE A 95 3.00 2.44 3.83
N PHE A 96 3.18 2.18 2.55
CA PHE A 96 3.66 0.93 2.02
C PHE A 96 4.62 1.23 0.88
N ALA A 97 5.73 0.50 0.81
CA ALA A 97 6.66 0.56 -0.29
C ALA A 97 7.08 -0.84 -0.71
N SER A 98 7.23 -0.99 -2.02
CA SER A 98 7.65 -2.20 -2.71
C SER A 98 8.76 -1.80 -3.67
N GLU A 99 9.94 -2.40 -3.52
CA GLU A 99 11.11 -2.10 -4.34
C GLU A 99 11.76 -3.40 -4.81
N GLY A 100 11.97 -3.55 -6.11
CA GLY A 100 12.61 -4.73 -6.67
C GLY A 100 13.02 -4.56 -8.13
N PRO A 101 13.37 -5.66 -8.82
CA PRO A 101 13.80 -5.63 -10.23
C PRO A 101 12.76 -5.06 -11.20
N ARG A 102 11.49 -4.97 -10.78
CA ARG A 102 10.37 -4.45 -11.56
C ARG A 102 10.04 -2.99 -11.25
N GLY A 103 10.95 -2.27 -10.58
CA GLY A 103 10.78 -0.86 -10.21
C GLY A 103 10.29 -0.68 -8.78
N LYS A 104 9.83 0.54 -8.48
CA LYS A 104 9.36 0.95 -7.16
C LYS A 104 7.88 1.29 -7.21
N PHE A 105 7.16 0.91 -6.16
CA PHE A 105 5.80 1.35 -5.86
C PHE A 105 5.76 1.84 -4.42
N GLU A 106 5.19 3.02 -4.20
CA GLU A 106 4.97 3.61 -2.88
C GLU A 106 3.49 3.99 -2.76
N LEU A 107 2.95 3.78 -1.57
CA LEU A 107 1.61 4.12 -1.17
C LEU A 107 1.70 4.88 0.15
N THR A 108 0.97 5.96 0.29
CA THR A 108 0.79 6.69 1.55
C THR A 108 -0.66 7.06 1.66
N GLY A 109 -1.26 6.99 2.83
CA GLY A 109 -2.66 7.36 2.96
C GLY A 109 -3.16 7.37 4.38
N GLU A 110 -4.41 7.76 4.49
CA GLU A 110 -5.18 7.88 5.72
C GLU A 110 -6.53 7.19 5.51
N ILE A 111 -6.95 6.43 6.51
CA ILE A 111 -8.28 5.84 6.60
C ILE A 111 -8.90 6.26 7.92
N GLY A 112 -10.07 6.90 7.87
CA GLY A 112 -10.88 7.15 9.05
C GLY A 112 -11.63 5.89 9.48
N PHE A 113 -12.03 5.84 10.75
CA PHE A 113 -12.95 4.86 11.30
C PHE A 113 -14.10 5.53 12.04
N ALA A 114 -15.08 4.71 12.45
CA ALA A 114 -16.25 5.14 13.22
C ALA A 114 -17.04 6.27 12.52
N ALA A 115 -16.94 7.51 13.02
CA ALA A 115 -17.63 8.66 12.46
C ALA A 115 -16.94 9.22 11.20
N GLN A 116 -15.64 8.96 11.04
CA GLN A 116 -14.86 9.33 9.88
C GLN A 116 -14.73 8.11 8.98
N LYS A 117 -15.30 8.14 7.78
CA LYS A 117 -15.27 7.01 6.82
C LYS A 117 -14.53 7.38 5.55
N ASN A 118 -13.70 8.40 5.66
CA ASN A 118 -12.86 8.88 4.59
C ASN A 118 -11.73 7.87 4.31
N LEU A 119 -11.31 7.82 3.06
CA LEU A 119 -10.10 7.15 2.62
C LEU A 119 -9.40 8.09 1.66
N ASN A 120 -8.17 8.47 1.98
CA ASN A 120 -7.31 9.26 1.11
C ASN A 120 -6.00 8.53 0.91
N VAL A 121 -5.71 8.13 -0.32
CA VAL A 121 -4.56 7.31 -0.66
C VAL A 121 -3.83 7.95 -1.82
N ARG A 122 -2.53 8.15 -1.68
CA ARG A 122 -1.62 8.59 -2.73
C ARG A 122 -0.66 7.49 -3.07
N TYR A 123 -0.38 7.31 -4.35
CA TYR A 123 0.65 6.40 -4.82
C TYR A 123 1.67 7.10 -5.68
N ARG A 124 2.87 6.52 -5.71
CA ARG A 124 3.92 6.86 -6.65
C ARG A 124 4.57 5.60 -7.17
N THR A 125 4.91 5.60 -8.45
CA THR A 125 5.71 4.55 -9.07
C THR A 125 6.96 5.15 -9.69
N ASP A 126 8.03 4.38 -9.69
CA ASP A 126 9.24 4.70 -10.44
C ASP A 126 9.66 3.48 -11.24
N SER A 127 9.69 3.64 -12.55
CA SER A 127 10.13 2.64 -13.51
C SER A 127 9.40 1.29 -13.36
N LEU A 128 8.09 1.33 -13.04
CA LEU A 128 7.32 0.13 -12.74
C LEU A 128 7.07 -0.70 -14.02
N ASN A 129 7.46 -1.98 -13.94
CA ASN A 129 7.29 -2.96 -15.00
C ASN A 129 6.24 -4.02 -14.64
N ILE A 130 5.02 -3.85 -15.15
CA ILE A 130 3.91 -4.80 -14.98
C ILE A 130 3.84 -5.87 -16.09
N GLY A 131 4.86 -5.94 -16.94
CA GLY A 131 4.96 -6.87 -18.06
C GLY A 131 4.74 -8.33 -17.65
N ASN A 132 3.86 -9.02 -18.36
CA ASN A 132 3.46 -10.42 -18.16
C ASN A 132 2.80 -10.73 -16.79
N LEU A 133 2.51 -9.73 -15.96
CA LEU A 133 1.85 -9.95 -14.67
C LEU A 133 0.35 -10.21 -14.82
N ILE A 134 -0.31 -9.52 -15.76
CA ILE A 134 -1.78 -9.59 -15.96
C ILE A 134 -2.13 -10.36 -17.23
N GLY A 135 -1.31 -10.23 -18.27
CA GLY A 135 -1.43 -10.96 -19.53
C GLY A 135 -0.21 -10.73 -20.41
N ASN A 136 -0.08 -11.54 -21.46
CA ASN A 136 1.05 -11.51 -22.39
C ASN A 136 0.96 -10.38 -23.44
N PHE A 137 -0.14 -9.63 -23.47
CA PHE A 137 -0.33 -8.48 -24.36
C PHE A 137 0.43 -7.24 -23.87
N ILE A 138 0.72 -7.14 -22.57
CA ILE A 138 1.66 -6.17 -21.99
C ILE A 138 2.93 -6.94 -21.65
N GLN A 139 3.94 -6.87 -22.51
CA GLN A 139 5.20 -7.60 -22.35
C GLN A 139 6.18 -6.85 -21.46
N THR A 140 6.22 -5.52 -21.60
CA THR A 140 7.06 -4.63 -20.81
C THR A 140 6.37 -3.29 -20.62
N THR A 141 6.62 -2.68 -19.46
CA THR A 141 6.23 -1.29 -19.21
C THR A 141 7.35 -0.53 -18.51
N ASN A 142 7.34 0.79 -18.67
CA ASN A 142 8.11 1.72 -17.88
C ASN A 142 7.16 2.80 -17.37
N ILE A 143 6.70 2.68 -16.12
CA ILE A 143 5.67 3.54 -15.54
C ILE A 143 6.27 4.29 -14.36
N SER A 144 6.60 5.56 -14.58
CA SER A 144 6.85 6.53 -13.51
C SER A 144 5.62 7.43 -13.41
N SER A 145 4.86 7.25 -12.34
CA SER A 145 3.54 7.86 -12.20
C SER A 145 3.25 8.26 -10.77
N GLU A 146 2.31 9.18 -10.61
CA GLU A 146 1.75 9.56 -9.33
C GLU A 146 0.23 9.68 -9.44
N GLY A 147 -0.44 9.51 -8.32
CA GLY A 147 -1.87 9.69 -8.28
C GLY A 147 -2.44 9.60 -6.89
N GLU A 148 -3.74 9.83 -6.81
CA GLU A 148 -4.48 9.95 -5.57
C GLU A 148 -5.87 9.35 -5.75
N PHE A 149 -6.38 8.68 -4.72
CA PHE A 149 -7.76 8.25 -4.61
C PHE A 149 -8.34 8.80 -3.32
N GLN A 150 -9.48 9.47 -3.42
CA GLN A 150 -10.22 10.05 -2.30
C GLN A 150 -11.67 9.58 -2.35
N THR A 151 -12.18 9.14 -1.21
CA THR A 151 -13.61 8.98 -0.97
C THR A 151 -13.94 9.42 0.45
N SER A 152 -15.09 10.09 0.61
CA SER A 152 -15.65 10.47 1.90
C SER A 152 -16.36 9.32 2.63
N ASP A 153 -16.68 8.23 1.91
CA ASP A 153 -17.24 7.01 2.50
C ASP A 153 -16.73 5.76 1.76
N TYR A 154 -15.76 5.05 2.34
CA TYR A 154 -15.27 3.78 1.79
C TYR A 154 -16.25 2.60 2.03
N ASN A 155 -17.35 2.77 2.75
CA ASN A 155 -18.37 1.71 2.86
C ASN A 155 -19.29 1.66 1.65
N ASP A 156 -19.36 2.77 0.90
CA ASP A 156 -20.21 2.90 -0.27
C ASP A 156 -19.42 3.44 -1.47
N PHE A 157 -18.96 2.53 -2.32
CA PHE A 157 -18.25 2.87 -3.55
C PHE A 157 -19.19 3.18 -4.74
N THR A 158 -20.49 3.42 -4.50
CA THR A 158 -21.36 4.02 -5.52
C THR A 158 -20.92 5.44 -5.86
N SER A 159 -20.10 6.07 -5.01
CA SER A 159 -19.41 7.34 -5.25
C SER A 159 -17.95 7.32 -4.80
N PHE A 160 -17.15 8.20 -5.38
CA PHE A 160 -15.82 8.57 -4.89
C PHE A 160 -15.52 10.01 -5.30
N ASP A 161 -14.77 10.73 -4.47
CA ASP A 161 -14.56 12.17 -4.66
C ASP A 161 -13.59 12.44 -5.80
N ARG A 162 -12.49 11.69 -5.82
CA ARG A 162 -11.40 11.93 -6.76
C ARG A 162 -10.58 10.67 -7.01
N PHE A 163 -10.22 10.45 -8.26
CA PHE A 163 -9.12 9.61 -8.66
C PHE A 163 -8.22 10.40 -9.61
N THR A 164 -6.91 10.35 -9.42
CA THR A 164 -5.92 10.90 -10.35
C THR A 164 -4.87 9.87 -10.72
N PHE A 165 -4.40 9.98 -11.95
CA PHE A 165 -3.22 9.31 -12.46
C PHE A 165 -2.50 10.32 -13.35
N SER A 166 -1.20 10.47 -13.16
CA SER A 166 -0.33 11.27 -14.01
C SER A 166 0.95 10.51 -14.25
N SER A 167 1.35 10.40 -15.51
CA SER A 167 2.62 9.81 -15.91
C SER A 167 3.19 10.57 -17.09
N ASN A 168 4.49 10.83 -17.02
CA ASN A 168 5.27 11.35 -18.14
C ASN A 168 6.13 10.22 -18.70
N ASP A 169 6.33 10.23 -20.01
CA ASP A 169 7.17 9.25 -20.73
C ASP A 169 6.78 7.78 -20.43
N LEU A 170 5.47 7.52 -20.38
CA LEU A 170 4.92 6.19 -20.13
C LEU A 170 5.23 5.25 -21.31
N GLY A 171 5.96 4.18 -21.02
CA GLY A 171 6.28 3.14 -21.99
C GLY A 171 5.41 1.90 -21.82
N ILE A 172 4.77 1.43 -22.89
CA ILE A 172 4.10 0.13 -22.96
C ILE A 172 4.55 -0.58 -24.24
N ASN A 173 5.19 -1.73 -24.11
CA ASN A 173 5.81 -2.45 -25.24
C ASN A 173 6.71 -1.50 -26.05
N ASP A 174 6.42 -1.32 -27.34
CA ASP A 174 7.15 -0.44 -28.26
C ASP A 174 6.52 0.97 -28.37
N SER A 175 5.45 1.26 -27.62
CA SER A 175 4.75 2.54 -27.63
C SER A 175 5.21 3.43 -26.47
N THR A 176 5.40 4.72 -26.77
CA THR A 176 5.75 5.74 -25.77
C THR A 176 4.76 6.90 -25.81
N PHE A 177 4.23 7.24 -24.64
CA PHE A 177 3.35 8.38 -24.43
C PHE A 177 4.12 9.46 -23.67
N SER A 178 4.25 10.67 -24.24
CA SER A 178 4.90 11.78 -23.54
C SER A 178 4.15 12.14 -22.27
N LYS A 179 2.82 12.04 -22.31
CA LYS A 179 1.97 12.40 -21.18
C LYS A 179 0.70 11.57 -21.15
N VAL A 180 0.36 11.03 -19.98
CA VAL A 180 -0.92 10.40 -19.70
C VAL A 180 -1.44 10.96 -18.38
N GLU A 181 -2.53 11.72 -18.45
CA GLU A 181 -3.25 12.22 -17.30
C GLU A 181 -4.69 11.69 -17.32
N PHE A 182 -5.15 11.25 -16.16
CA PHE A 182 -6.52 10.85 -15.94
C PHE A 182 -6.99 11.42 -14.61
N VAL A 183 -8.13 12.09 -14.63
CA VAL A 183 -8.81 12.61 -13.45
C VAL A 183 -10.25 12.16 -13.52
N ALA A 184 -10.77 11.56 -12.46
CA ALA A 184 -12.16 11.14 -12.40
C ALA A 184 -12.79 11.42 -11.04
N SER A 185 -14.11 11.48 -11.04
CA SER A 185 -14.97 11.41 -9.86
C SER A 185 -16.08 10.40 -10.13
N GLY A 186 -16.70 9.86 -9.08
CA GLY A 186 -17.79 8.91 -9.18
C GLY A 186 -19.00 9.37 -8.38
N SER A 187 -20.19 9.26 -8.96
CA SER A 187 -21.45 9.50 -8.24
C SER A 187 -22.57 8.64 -8.82
N ASN A 188 -23.38 8.03 -7.95
CA ASN A 188 -24.53 7.20 -8.33
C ASN A 188 -24.19 6.08 -9.32
N ASN A 189 -23.07 5.38 -9.10
CA ASN A 189 -22.53 4.34 -9.98
C ASN A 189 -22.12 4.84 -11.38
N ILE A 190 -21.94 6.15 -11.56
CA ILE A 190 -21.47 6.76 -12.80
C ILE A 190 -20.10 7.37 -12.54
N ILE A 191 -19.14 7.04 -13.40
CA ILE A 191 -17.79 7.60 -13.40
C ILE A 191 -17.77 8.78 -14.38
N TYR A 192 -17.22 9.91 -13.95
CA TYR A 192 -17.03 11.13 -14.74
C TYR A 192 -15.53 11.34 -14.99
N PRO A 193 -14.96 10.72 -16.04
CA PRO A 193 -13.55 10.82 -16.34
C PRO A 193 -13.22 12.05 -17.21
N ASN A 194 -12.02 12.57 -17.02
CA ASN A 194 -11.33 13.49 -17.90
C ASN A 194 -9.94 12.94 -18.19
N PHE A 195 -9.54 12.88 -19.46
CA PHE A 195 -8.28 12.27 -19.88
C PHE A 195 -7.52 13.20 -20.84
N LEU A 196 -6.20 13.20 -20.68
CA LEU A 196 -5.26 13.77 -21.64
C LEU A 196 -4.22 12.69 -21.96
N ILE A 197 -4.05 12.39 -23.24
CA ILE A 197 -3.04 11.45 -23.73
C ILE A 197 -2.29 12.15 -24.85
N GLU A 198 -0.98 12.29 -24.69
CA GLU A 198 -0.07 12.80 -25.70
C GLU A 198 0.92 11.68 -26.05
N ALA A 199 0.91 11.25 -27.32
CA ALA A 199 1.80 10.21 -27.82
C ALA A 199 2.99 10.85 -28.55
N GLN A 200 4.20 10.31 -28.34
CA GLN A 200 5.37 10.77 -29.11
C GLN A 200 5.42 10.15 -30.50
N ASN A 201 4.94 8.90 -30.65
CA ASN A 201 4.79 8.19 -31.91
C ASN A 201 3.61 7.21 -31.77
N GLY A 202 2.59 7.33 -32.63
CA GLY A 202 1.44 6.43 -32.71
C GLY A 202 1.50 5.52 -33.92
#